data_AF-A0A3D5APM4-F1
#
_entry.id   AF-A0A3D5APM4-F1
#
_cell.length_a   1.000
_cell.length_b   1.000
_cell.length_c   1.000
_cell.angle_alpha   90.00
_cell.angle_beta   90.00
_cell.angle_gamma   90.00
#
_symmetry.space_group_name_H-M   'P 1'
#
loop_
_entity.id
_entity.type
_entity.pdbx_description
1 polymer ?
#
loop_
_entity_poly.entity_id
_entity_poly.type
_entity_poly.pdbx_seq_one_letter_code
_entity_poly.pdbx_strand_id
1 'polypeptide(L)'
;NPDTLYFHSYLRADAEYVVTGRRGTTADLSFQILNGDYSPVEVPDSLAAFDDREIEIDEHGNFEVRFGPGKAGPNYFTLAPGSAMLVVREVYSDWAGEQRGMIRIRRADKAGAAPPALTMDALTKRYGVAGKILLSRLKTFLAFPEWFYLKLPVNTLTPPRSTPGGLTTQFSSVGHYDLGEDEAMVVTVPLSDAPYQGIQLGSMWYVSLDYINHQTSLTGHQSKVDSDGMIRFVISERDPGVANWLECTGHRRGYVQLRWQRLSRDLTPADGPAVELMRIDQVPTKLPFYERISASEYADRIAARQAGVATRMLG
;
A
#
# COMPACT_ATOMS: atom_id res chain seq x y z
N ASN A 1 -3.00 0.33 1.91
CA ASN A 1 -2.19 1.49 1.54
C ASN A 1 -3.12 2.55 0.96
N PRO A 2 -3.25 3.75 1.56
CA PRO A 2 -4.05 4.87 1.03
C PRO A 2 -3.74 5.24 -0.43
N ASP A 3 -2.51 4.99 -0.85
CA ASP A 3 -2.01 5.36 -2.17
C ASP A 3 -2.29 4.29 -3.26
N THR A 4 -2.83 3.13 -2.87
CA THR A 4 -2.94 1.98 -3.78
C THR A 4 -4.38 1.64 -4.09
N LEU A 5 -4.70 1.48 -5.38
CA LEU A 5 -5.87 0.76 -5.84
C LEU A 5 -5.53 -0.74 -5.88
N TYR A 6 -6.32 -1.53 -5.17
CA TYR A 6 -6.16 -2.99 -5.12
C TYR A 6 -7.22 -3.67 -5.96
N PHE A 7 -6.79 -4.52 -6.87
CA PHE A 7 -7.63 -5.41 -7.64
C PHE A 7 -7.28 -6.84 -7.31
N HIS A 8 -8.27 -7.73 -7.33
CA HIS A 8 -7.98 -9.16 -7.24
C HIS A 8 -8.97 -9.98 -8.06
N SER A 9 -8.52 -11.16 -8.48
CA SER A 9 -9.36 -12.18 -9.08
C SER A 9 -8.94 -13.54 -8.56
N TYR A 10 -9.91 -14.37 -8.19
CA TYR A 10 -9.65 -15.78 -7.96
C TYR A 10 -9.26 -16.47 -9.27
N LEU A 11 -8.29 -17.38 -9.17
CA LEU A 11 -7.74 -18.16 -10.27
C LEU A 11 -7.91 -19.65 -10.01
N ARG A 12 -7.66 -20.42 -11.07
CA ARG A 12 -7.40 -21.85 -11.01
C ARG A 12 -6.06 -22.10 -11.66
N ALA A 13 -5.19 -22.86 -11.01
CA ALA A 13 -3.86 -23.18 -11.54
C ALA A 13 -3.90 -23.98 -12.86
N ASP A 14 -5.00 -24.68 -13.13
CA ASP A 14 -5.19 -25.52 -14.33
C ASP A 14 -5.85 -24.79 -15.51
N ALA A 15 -6.07 -23.47 -15.41
CA ALA A 15 -6.72 -22.68 -16.44
C ALA A 15 -5.82 -21.53 -16.91
N GLU A 16 -6.04 -21.08 -18.15
CA GLU A 16 -5.36 -19.92 -18.71
C GLU A 16 -6.23 -18.66 -18.66
N TYR A 17 -5.60 -17.54 -18.29
CA TYR A 17 -6.20 -16.23 -18.16
C TYR A 17 -5.45 -15.24 -19.05
N VAL A 18 -6.20 -14.36 -19.71
CA VAL A 18 -5.67 -13.23 -20.48
C VAL A 18 -6.02 -11.95 -19.72
N VAL A 19 -4.99 -11.21 -19.35
CA VAL A 19 -5.08 -9.90 -18.71
C VAL A 19 -4.65 -8.85 -19.73
N THR A 20 -5.59 -8.00 -20.14
CA THR A 20 -5.32 -6.90 -21.08
C THR A 20 -5.52 -5.57 -20.38
N GLY A 21 -4.76 -4.56 -20.77
CA GLY A 21 -4.93 -3.26 -20.16
C GLY A 21 -4.22 -2.13 -20.87
N ARG A 22 -4.38 -0.94 -20.27
CA ARG A 22 -3.59 0.26 -20.55
C ARG A 22 -2.86 0.63 -19.27
N ARG A 23 -1.58 0.97 -19.35
CA ARG A 23 -0.71 1.18 -18.17
C ARG A 23 -1.10 2.37 -17.30
N GLY A 24 -1.61 3.45 -17.90
CA GLY A 24 -1.79 4.72 -17.18
C GLY A 24 -0.46 5.39 -16.86
N THR A 25 -0.45 6.28 -15.88
CA THR A 25 0.73 7.06 -15.47
C THR A 25 1.04 6.95 -13.97
N THR A 26 0.38 6.04 -13.26
CA THR A 26 0.62 5.81 -11.83
C THR A 26 2.04 5.37 -11.56
N ALA A 27 2.57 5.72 -10.40
CA ALA A 27 3.94 5.43 -10.02
C ALA A 27 4.32 3.95 -10.10
N ASP A 28 3.44 3.03 -9.69
CA ASP A 28 3.65 1.58 -9.83
C ASP A 28 2.42 0.82 -10.33
N LEU A 29 2.67 -0.22 -11.12
CA LEU A 29 1.70 -1.26 -11.47
C LEU A 29 2.37 -2.62 -11.25
N SER A 30 1.91 -3.35 -10.25
CA SER A 30 2.48 -4.65 -9.87
C SER A 30 1.45 -5.76 -9.80
N PHE A 31 1.89 -6.96 -10.17
CA PHE A 31 1.13 -8.19 -10.23
C PHE A 31 1.70 -9.20 -9.25
N GLN A 32 0.82 -9.92 -8.55
CA GLN A 32 1.23 -10.95 -7.61
C GLN A 32 0.29 -12.15 -7.68
N ILE A 33 0.87 -13.34 -7.77
CA ILE A 33 0.16 -14.62 -7.67
C ILE A 33 0.36 -15.18 -6.26
N LEU A 34 -0.76 -15.43 -5.58
CA LEU A 34 -0.76 -16.02 -4.25
C LEU A 34 -1.28 -17.47 -4.30
N ASN A 35 -0.69 -18.33 -3.49
CA ASN A 35 -1.11 -19.74 -3.32
C ASN A 35 -2.35 -19.92 -2.43
N GLY A 36 -2.98 -18.81 -2.02
CA GLY A 36 -4.13 -18.84 -1.14
C GLY A 36 -4.41 -17.50 -0.49
N ASP A 37 -5.21 -17.57 0.58
CA ASP A 37 -5.62 -16.43 1.38
C ASP A 37 -4.77 -16.30 2.64
N TYR A 38 -4.58 -15.07 3.13
CA TYR A 38 -4.00 -14.84 4.47
C TYR A 38 -4.77 -15.60 5.54
N SER A 39 -4.06 -16.28 6.44
CA SER A 39 -4.65 -16.98 7.57
C SER A 39 -4.10 -16.43 8.89
N PRO A 40 -4.73 -16.71 10.04
CA PRO A 40 -4.24 -16.26 11.34
C PRO A 40 -2.93 -16.90 11.78
N VAL A 41 -2.40 -17.88 11.05
CA VAL A 41 -1.16 -18.61 11.41
C VAL A 41 -0.08 -18.55 10.32
N GLU A 42 -0.47 -18.20 9.10
CA GLU A 42 0.41 -18.26 7.93
C GLU A 42 0.04 -17.17 6.93
N VAL A 43 1.09 -16.59 6.31
CA VAL A 43 0.96 -15.68 5.19
C VAL A 43 1.13 -16.50 3.90
N PRO A 44 0.23 -16.38 2.90
CA PRO A 44 0.36 -17.14 1.66
C PRO A 44 1.68 -16.85 0.96
N ASP A 45 2.24 -17.88 0.32
CA ASP A 45 3.44 -17.73 -0.47
C ASP A 45 3.13 -16.87 -1.71
N SER A 46 4.03 -15.93 -1.96
CA SER A 46 4.11 -15.21 -3.22
C SER A 46 4.77 -16.12 -4.25
N LEU A 47 3.97 -16.79 -5.07
CA LEU A 47 4.46 -17.70 -6.11
C LEU A 47 5.14 -16.95 -7.26
N ALA A 48 4.66 -15.74 -7.54
CA ALA A 48 5.28 -14.78 -8.44
C ALA A 48 4.88 -13.37 -8.01
N ALA A 49 5.80 -12.42 -8.06
CA ALA A 49 5.47 -11.01 -7.97
C ALA A 49 6.46 -10.18 -8.80
N PHE A 50 5.91 -9.28 -9.60
CA PHE A 50 6.65 -8.45 -10.55
C PHE A 50 5.90 -7.15 -10.78
N ASP A 51 6.57 -6.18 -11.38
CA ASP A 51 5.96 -4.93 -11.83
C ASP A 51 5.99 -4.79 -13.35
N ASP A 52 5.43 -3.69 -13.84
CA ASP A 52 5.31 -3.41 -15.27
C ASP A 52 6.63 -3.42 -16.07
N ARG A 53 7.81 -3.41 -15.42
CA ARG A 53 9.12 -3.47 -16.08
C ARG A 53 9.41 -4.87 -16.65
N GLU A 54 8.68 -5.87 -16.17
CA GLU A 54 8.82 -7.27 -16.61
C GLU A 54 7.80 -7.65 -17.69
N ILE A 55 7.00 -6.70 -18.18
CA ILE A 55 6.04 -6.94 -19.26
C ILE A 55 6.30 -6.01 -20.44
N GLU A 56 5.99 -6.51 -21.63
CA GLU A 56 5.99 -5.71 -22.85
C GLU A 56 4.74 -4.83 -22.88
N ILE A 57 4.97 -3.52 -23.06
CA ILE A 57 3.94 -2.49 -23.20
C ILE A 57 4.21 -1.78 -24.53
N ASP A 58 3.18 -1.65 -25.37
CA ASP A 58 3.31 -1.01 -26.67
C ASP A 58 3.47 0.53 -26.56
N GLU A 59 3.78 1.18 -27.68
CA GLU A 59 3.95 2.64 -27.76
C GLU A 59 2.69 3.46 -27.38
N HIS A 60 1.53 2.81 -27.38
CA HIS A 60 0.25 3.42 -26.97
C HIS A 60 -0.09 3.14 -25.50
N GLY A 61 0.78 2.41 -24.79
CA GLY A 61 0.64 2.05 -23.38
C GLY A 61 -0.25 0.84 -23.15
N ASN A 62 -0.56 0.03 -24.17
CA ASN A 62 -1.36 -1.18 -24.01
C ASN A 62 -0.48 -2.38 -23.69
N PHE A 63 -1.05 -3.34 -22.95
CA PHE A 63 -0.41 -4.60 -22.65
C PHE A 63 -1.39 -5.78 -22.72
N GLU A 64 -0.87 -6.95 -23.06
CA GLU A 64 -1.51 -8.25 -22.85
C GLU A 64 -0.53 -9.14 -22.08
N VAL A 65 -0.99 -9.69 -20.96
CA VAL A 65 -0.25 -10.64 -20.11
C VAL A 65 -1.11 -11.89 -19.93
N ARG A 66 -0.48 -13.06 -20.03
CA ARG A 66 -1.14 -14.36 -19.84
C ARG A 66 -0.65 -15.05 -18.60
N PHE A 67 -1.57 -15.72 -17.93
CA PHE A 67 -1.31 -16.56 -16.76
C PHE A 67 -1.90 -17.94 -16.99
N GLY A 68 -1.11 -19.00 -16.94
CA GLY A 68 -1.64 -20.36 -17.16
C GLY A 68 -0.64 -21.47 -16.83
N PRO A 69 -1.02 -22.74 -17.02
CA PRO A 69 -0.16 -23.88 -16.69
C PRO A 69 1.00 -24.09 -17.69
N GLY A 70 1.05 -23.31 -18.77
CA GLY A 70 2.10 -23.40 -19.79
C GLY A 70 3.48 -22.92 -19.29
N LYS A 71 4.49 -23.14 -20.13
CA LYS A 71 5.87 -22.70 -19.86
C LYS A 71 5.96 -21.17 -19.93
N ALA A 72 6.63 -20.56 -18.94
CA ALA A 72 6.88 -19.12 -18.92
C ALA A 72 7.64 -18.63 -20.16
N GLY A 73 7.33 -17.41 -20.58
CA GLY A 73 7.92 -16.70 -21.71
C GLY A 73 7.55 -15.21 -21.69
N PRO A 74 7.87 -14.44 -22.74
CA PRO A 74 7.48 -13.03 -22.82
C PRO A 74 5.98 -12.87 -22.59
N ASN A 75 5.62 -12.05 -21.61
CA ASN A 75 4.24 -11.80 -21.16
C ASN A 75 3.41 -13.07 -20.85
N TYR A 76 4.03 -14.22 -20.59
CA TYR A 76 3.36 -15.45 -20.15
C TYR A 76 3.96 -15.93 -18.83
N PHE A 77 3.17 -15.90 -17.77
CA PHE A 77 3.57 -16.30 -16.42
C PHE A 77 2.94 -17.64 -16.06
N THR A 78 3.77 -18.60 -15.64
CA THR A 78 3.30 -19.92 -15.23
C THR A 78 2.54 -19.83 -13.90
N LEU A 79 1.33 -20.38 -13.86
CA LEU A 79 0.60 -20.64 -12.62
C LEU A 79 1.08 -21.95 -12.02
N ALA A 80 1.86 -21.88 -10.95
CA ALA A 80 2.28 -23.07 -10.21
C ALA A 80 1.06 -23.78 -9.59
N PRO A 81 1.14 -25.11 -9.34
CA PRO A 81 0.12 -25.82 -8.58
C PRO A 81 -0.19 -25.11 -7.25
N GLY A 82 -1.48 -24.91 -6.96
CA GLY A 82 -1.93 -24.16 -5.77
C GLY A 82 -2.17 -22.66 -6.01
N SER A 83 -1.80 -22.11 -7.17
CA SER A 83 -2.17 -20.72 -7.53
C SER A 83 -3.67 -20.49 -7.41
N ALA A 84 -4.07 -19.52 -6.59
CA ALA A 84 -5.46 -19.31 -6.19
C ALA A 84 -5.96 -17.89 -6.44
N MET A 85 -5.07 -16.90 -6.49
CA MET A 85 -5.46 -15.51 -6.62
C MET A 85 -4.39 -14.70 -7.37
N LEU A 86 -4.84 -13.87 -8.31
CA LEU A 86 -4.08 -12.74 -8.84
C LEU A 86 -4.47 -11.50 -8.05
N VAL A 87 -3.47 -10.81 -7.52
CA VAL A 87 -3.58 -9.46 -6.94
C VAL A 87 -2.87 -8.49 -7.86
N VAL A 88 -3.52 -7.40 -8.22
CA VAL A 88 -2.90 -6.30 -8.95
C VAL A 88 -2.97 -5.06 -8.07
N ARG A 89 -1.83 -4.36 -7.97
CA ARG A 89 -1.69 -3.13 -7.21
C ARG A 89 -1.31 -2.02 -8.18
N GLU A 90 -2.09 -0.95 -8.16
CA GLU A 90 -1.80 0.26 -8.91
C GLU A 90 -1.60 1.38 -7.90
N VAL A 91 -0.37 1.91 -7.81
CA VAL A 91 0.07 2.77 -6.71
C VAL A 91 0.37 4.16 -7.23
N TYR A 92 -0.22 5.14 -6.54
CA TYR A 92 -0.07 6.54 -6.84
C TYR A 92 1.05 7.19 -6.03
N SER A 93 1.88 8.02 -6.66
CA SER A 93 2.76 8.95 -5.91
C SER A 93 2.12 10.34 -5.88
N ASP A 94 1.65 10.83 -7.02
CA ASP A 94 0.85 12.06 -7.14
C ASP A 94 -0.64 11.72 -7.36
N TRP A 95 -1.47 11.95 -6.33
CA TRP A 95 -2.90 11.68 -6.39
C TRP A 95 -3.67 12.58 -7.38
N ALA A 96 -3.16 13.77 -7.69
CA ALA A 96 -3.85 14.76 -8.52
C ALA A 96 -3.41 14.69 -9.98
N GLY A 97 -2.12 14.47 -10.25
CA GLY A 97 -1.56 14.43 -11.60
C GLY A 97 -1.55 13.06 -12.26
N GLU A 98 -1.49 11.97 -11.50
CA GLU A 98 -1.44 10.63 -12.10
C GLU A 98 -2.82 10.11 -12.50
N GLN A 99 -2.85 9.32 -13.57
CA GLN A 99 -4.06 8.71 -14.12
C GLN A 99 -3.92 7.20 -14.08
N ARG A 100 -4.94 6.53 -13.53
CA ARG A 100 -4.98 5.07 -13.57
C ARG A 100 -5.09 4.56 -15.00
N GLY A 101 -4.54 3.38 -15.17
CA GLY A 101 -4.74 2.53 -16.31
C GLY A 101 -6.12 1.88 -16.33
N MET A 102 -6.19 0.83 -17.12
CA MET A 102 -7.36 -0.04 -17.23
C MET A 102 -6.86 -1.47 -17.23
N ILE A 103 -7.54 -2.35 -16.49
CA ILE A 103 -7.15 -3.75 -16.34
C ILE A 103 -8.40 -4.60 -16.53
N ARG A 104 -8.32 -5.58 -17.42
CA ARG A 104 -9.39 -6.56 -17.68
C ARG A 104 -8.79 -7.95 -17.62
N ILE A 105 -9.46 -8.85 -16.92
CA ILE A 105 -9.12 -10.27 -16.89
C ILE A 105 -10.26 -11.08 -17.49
N ARG A 106 -9.91 -12.08 -18.29
CA ARG A 106 -10.83 -13.11 -18.77
C ARG A 106 -10.15 -14.47 -18.77
N ARG A 107 -10.93 -15.53 -18.66
CA ARG A 107 -10.44 -16.89 -18.92
C ARG A 107 -10.35 -17.13 -20.42
N ALA A 108 -9.25 -17.69 -20.89
CA ALA A 108 -8.99 -17.85 -22.33
C ALA A 108 -10.03 -18.75 -23.01
N ASP A 109 -10.45 -19.84 -22.34
CA ASP A 109 -11.40 -20.86 -22.82
C ASP A 109 -12.88 -20.50 -22.65
N LYS A 110 -13.20 -19.33 -22.07
CA LYS A 110 -14.59 -18.92 -21.78
C LYS A 110 -15.00 -17.59 -22.41
N ALA A 111 -14.16 -16.99 -23.24
CA ALA A 111 -14.55 -15.81 -24.01
C ALA A 111 -15.78 -16.13 -24.88
N GLY A 112 -16.81 -15.28 -24.80
CA GLY A 112 -18.07 -15.47 -25.54
C GLY A 112 -19.03 -16.52 -24.99
N ALA A 113 -18.70 -17.18 -23.87
CA ALA A 113 -19.58 -18.15 -23.23
C ALA A 113 -20.30 -17.54 -22.01
N ALA A 114 -21.57 -17.91 -21.81
CA ALA A 114 -22.27 -17.61 -20.58
C ALA A 114 -21.77 -18.50 -19.42
N PRO A 115 -21.70 -17.97 -18.18
CA PRO A 115 -21.48 -18.83 -17.02
C PRO A 115 -22.65 -19.82 -16.86
N PRO A 116 -22.42 -21.00 -16.25
CA PRO A 116 -23.51 -21.92 -15.91
C PRO A 116 -24.56 -21.24 -15.03
N ALA A 117 -25.82 -21.67 -15.17
CA ALA A 117 -26.90 -21.20 -14.31
C ALA A 117 -26.57 -21.45 -12.82
N LEU A 118 -26.89 -20.47 -11.99
CA LEU A 118 -26.69 -20.59 -10.54
C LEU A 118 -27.66 -21.62 -9.98
N THR A 119 -27.15 -22.52 -9.14
CA THR A 119 -27.96 -23.48 -8.38
C THR A 119 -28.05 -23.05 -6.93
N MET A 120 -29.09 -23.50 -6.22
CA MET A 120 -29.23 -23.23 -4.79
C MET A 120 -28.04 -23.80 -3.99
N ASP A 121 -27.50 -24.95 -4.37
CA ASP A 121 -26.32 -25.53 -3.71
C ASP A 121 -25.08 -24.65 -3.90
N ALA A 122 -24.86 -24.12 -5.12
CA ALA A 122 -23.74 -23.24 -5.40
C ALA A 122 -23.83 -21.94 -4.59
N LEU A 123 -25.04 -21.36 -4.49
CA LEU A 123 -25.29 -20.17 -3.69
C LEU A 123 -25.07 -20.45 -2.19
N THR A 124 -25.64 -21.55 -1.68
CA THR A 124 -25.51 -21.97 -0.29
C THR A 124 -24.03 -22.15 0.09
N LYS A 125 -23.24 -22.81 -0.78
CA LYS A 125 -21.80 -22.95 -0.58
C LYS A 125 -21.09 -21.60 -0.56
N ARG A 126 -21.40 -20.68 -1.49
CA ARG A 126 -20.79 -19.33 -1.55
C ARG A 126 -21.07 -18.53 -0.28
N TYR A 127 -22.32 -18.49 0.19
CA TYR A 127 -22.66 -17.78 1.43
C TYR A 127 -22.02 -18.43 2.66
N GLY A 128 -21.96 -19.77 2.72
CA GLY A 128 -21.27 -20.48 3.79
C GLY A 128 -19.76 -20.16 3.83
N VAL A 129 -19.12 -20.04 2.68
CA VAL A 129 -17.71 -19.61 2.57
C VAL A 129 -17.56 -18.14 2.98
N ALA A 130 -18.43 -17.25 2.51
CA ALA A 130 -18.38 -15.83 2.87
C ALA A 130 -18.46 -15.62 4.39
N GLY A 131 -19.36 -16.33 5.09
CA GLY A 131 -19.47 -16.28 6.55
C GLY A 131 -18.19 -16.74 7.26
N LYS A 132 -17.53 -17.79 6.76
CA LYS A 132 -16.25 -18.27 7.30
C LYS A 132 -15.11 -17.27 7.06
N ILE A 133 -15.07 -16.67 5.86
CA ILE A 133 -14.06 -15.67 5.49
C ILE A 133 -14.13 -14.48 6.42
N LEU A 134 -15.32 -13.97 6.76
CA LEU A 134 -15.48 -12.84 7.67
C LEU A 134 -14.77 -13.07 9.02
N LEU A 135 -15.04 -14.20 9.67
CA LEU A 135 -14.42 -14.54 10.96
C LEU A 135 -12.92 -14.81 10.83
N SER A 136 -12.51 -15.48 9.75
CA SER A 136 -11.09 -15.76 9.49
C SER A 136 -10.30 -14.47 9.33
N ARG A 137 -10.78 -13.52 8.51
CA ARG A 137 -10.12 -12.25 8.24
C ARG A 137 -9.96 -11.40 9.49
N LEU A 138 -11.00 -11.32 10.32
CA LEU A 138 -10.92 -10.61 11.60
C LEU A 138 -9.78 -11.18 12.46
N LYS A 139 -9.73 -12.51 12.64
CA LYS A 139 -8.69 -13.17 13.42
C LYS A 139 -7.30 -12.94 12.82
N THR A 140 -7.18 -13.03 11.50
CA THR A 140 -5.93 -12.82 10.78
C THR A 140 -5.35 -11.43 11.02
N PHE A 141 -6.15 -10.38 10.82
CA PHE A 141 -5.64 -9.01 10.91
C PHE A 141 -5.47 -8.51 12.35
N LEU A 142 -6.05 -9.21 13.34
CA LEU A 142 -5.70 -9.03 14.75
C LEU A 142 -4.38 -9.73 15.11
N ALA A 143 -4.09 -10.89 14.51
CA ALA A 143 -2.84 -11.62 14.75
C ALA A 143 -1.64 -11.02 14.01
N PHE A 144 -1.85 -10.46 12.82
CA PHE A 144 -0.77 -9.98 11.95
C PHE A 144 0.17 -8.95 12.63
N PRO A 145 -0.34 -7.92 13.34
CA PRO A 145 0.53 -6.96 14.00
C PRO A 145 1.37 -7.55 15.13
N GLU A 146 0.92 -8.64 15.78
CA GLU A 146 1.67 -9.33 16.83
C GLU A 146 2.99 -9.92 16.31
N TRP A 147 3.08 -10.19 15.01
CA TRP A 147 4.28 -10.77 14.41
C TRP A 147 5.25 -9.71 13.91
N PHE A 148 4.72 -8.65 13.29
CA PHE A 148 5.53 -7.71 12.53
C PHE A 148 5.68 -6.31 13.16
N TYR A 149 4.83 -5.97 14.14
CA TYR A 149 4.78 -4.64 14.73
C TYR A 149 4.95 -4.67 16.24
N LEU A 150 4.09 -5.36 16.98
CA LEU A 150 3.94 -5.19 18.43
C LEU A 150 5.10 -5.77 19.25
N LYS A 151 5.97 -6.57 18.63
CA LYS A 151 7.24 -7.03 19.23
C LYS A 151 8.39 -6.03 19.09
N LEU A 152 8.22 -5.01 18.25
CA LEU A 152 9.20 -3.94 18.11
C LEU A 152 9.12 -2.99 19.31
N PRO A 153 10.22 -2.33 19.70
CA PRO A 153 10.16 -1.26 20.67
C PRO A 153 9.18 -0.17 20.23
N VAL A 154 8.33 0.27 21.15
CA VAL A 154 7.37 1.36 20.89
C VAL A 154 8.11 2.64 20.48
N ASN A 155 7.49 3.43 19.61
CA ASN A 155 8.03 4.70 19.11
C ASN A 155 9.39 4.52 18.39
N THR A 156 9.58 3.39 17.71
CA THR A 156 10.73 3.13 16.84
C THR A 156 10.27 2.58 15.50
N LEU A 157 11.15 2.64 14.50
CA LEU A 157 10.92 2.08 13.17
C LEU A 157 12.09 1.16 12.79
N THR A 158 11.80 0.06 12.09
CA THR A 158 12.85 -0.83 11.58
C THR A 158 13.64 -0.17 10.46
N PRO A 159 14.89 -0.60 10.19
CA PRO A 159 15.52 -0.34 8.90
C PRO A 159 14.66 -0.83 7.73
N PRO A 160 14.81 -0.25 6.53
CA PRO A 160 14.10 -0.70 5.34
C PRO A 160 14.54 -2.11 4.98
N ARG A 161 13.57 -2.95 4.61
CA ARG A 161 13.79 -4.33 4.15
C ARG A 161 12.70 -4.73 3.17
N SER A 162 12.93 -5.76 2.35
CA SER A 162 11.87 -6.37 1.55
C SER A 162 10.68 -6.76 2.44
N THR A 163 9.47 -6.42 1.99
CA THR A 163 8.24 -6.48 2.80
C THR A 163 7.86 -7.94 3.09
N PRO A 164 7.96 -8.42 4.34
CA PRO A 164 7.65 -9.81 4.65
C PRO A 164 6.17 -10.11 4.43
N GLY A 165 5.87 -11.21 3.74
CA GLY A 165 4.49 -11.63 3.51
C GLY A 165 3.65 -10.66 2.66
N GLY A 166 4.31 -9.69 2.03
CA GLY A 166 3.69 -8.66 1.19
C GLY A 166 4.11 -8.80 -0.27
N LEU A 167 4.19 -7.66 -0.96
CA LEU A 167 4.74 -7.57 -2.30
C LEU A 167 6.27 -7.60 -2.22
N THR A 168 6.93 -8.58 -2.84
CA THR A 168 8.39 -8.75 -2.73
C THR A 168 9.18 -7.64 -3.44
N THR A 169 8.58 -6.97 -4.44
CA THR A 169 9.15 -5.79 -5.12
C THR A 169 9.07 -4.50 -4.28
N GLN A 170 8.49 -4.58 -3.06
CA GLN A 170 8.34 -3.45 -2.15
C GLN A 170 9.27 -3.59 -0.95
N PHE A 171 9.98 -2.50 -0.63
CA PHE A 171 10.65 -2.36 0.67
C PHE A 171 9.74 -1.63 1.66
N SER A 172 9.90 -1.96 2.94
CA SER A 172 9.16 -1.33 4.02
C SER A 172 10.02 -1.10 5.26
N SER A 173 9.66 -0.05 5.99
CA SER A 173 10.07 0.21 7.37
C SER A 173 8.80 0.33 8.21
N VAL A 174 8.76 -0.36 9.35
CA VAL A 174 7.54 -0.51 10.15
C VAL A 174 7.80 -0.27 11.62
N GLY A 175 6.77 0.13 12.34
CA GLY A 175 6.75 0.22 13.79
C GLY A 175 5.40 0.64 14.31
N HIS A 176 5.32 0.95 15.59
CA HIS A 176 4.09 1.39 16.24
C HIS A 176 4.40 2.50 17.23
N TYR A 177 3.42 3.36 17.45
CA TYR A 177 3.53 4.49 18.34
C TYR A 177 2.60 4.35 19.54
N ASP A 178 3.00 4.97 20.65
CA ASP A 178 2.17 5.25 21.81
C ASP A 178 2.50 6.67 22.26
N LEU A 179 1.59 7.61 21.97
CA LEU A 179 1.81 9.06 22.14
C LEU A 179 0.65 9.68 22.93
N GLY A 180 0.98 10.43 23.98
CA GLY A 180 0.05 11.34 24.64
C GLY A 180 -0.31 12.56 23.78
N GLU A 181 -1.31 13.32 24.21
CA GLU A 181 -1.84 14.48 23.46
C GLU A 181 -0.79 15.57 23.17
N ASP A 182 0.24 15.65 24.01
CA ASP A 182 1.30 16.64 23.90
C ASP A 182 2.65 16.03 23.46
N GLU A 183 2.66 14.76 23.06
CA GLU A 183 3.85 14.10 22.55
C GLU A 183 3.83 14.10 21.01
N ALA A 184 5.01 14.23 20.42
CA ALA A 184 5.22 14.16 18.99
C ALA A 184 6.35 13.18 18.68
N MET A 185 6.15 12.37 17.64
CA MET A 185 7.18 11.53 17.07
C MET A 185 7.62 12.12 15.73
N VAL A 186 8.86 12.59 15.65
CA VAL A 186 9.47 13.08 14.41
C VAL A 186 10.14 11.90 13.70
N VAL A 187 9.73 11.66 12.46
CA VAL A 187 10.32 10.65 11.57
C VAL A 187 11.06 11.36 10.46
N THR A 188 12.39 11.28 10.47
CA THR A 188 13.26 11.87 9.44
C THR A 188 13.72 10.78 8.48
N VAL A 189 13.51 10.95 7.18
CA VAL A 189 13.88 9.97 6.16
C VAL A 189 14.40 10.67 4.91
N PRO A 190 15.44 10.16 4.22
CA PRO A 190 15.87 10.73 2.94
C PRO A 190 14.74 10.68 1.90
N LEU A 191 14.62 11.72 1.07
CA LEU A 191 13.86 11.60 -0.17
C LEU A 191 14.55 10.57 -1.07
N SER A 192 13.80 9.56 -1.48
CA SER A 192 14.29 8.52 -2.37
C SER A 192 14.11 8.90 -3.84
N ASP A 193 14.96 8.36 -4.71
CA ASP A 193 14.78 8.34 -6.17
C ASP A 193 13.73 7.32 -6.63
N ALA A 194 13.20 6.51 -5.71
CA ALA A 194 12.13 5.56 -5.98
C ALA A 194 10.88 6.30 -6.52
N PRO A 195 10.26 5.83 -7.62
CA PRO A 195 9.02 6.41 -8.14
C PRO A 195 7.90 6.53 -7.11
N TYR A 196 7.83 5.59 -6.16
CA TYR A 196 6.93 5.66 -5.02
C TYR A 196 7.69 5.51 -3.71
N GLN A 197 7.53 6.51 -2.85
CA GLN A 197 7.88 6.52 -1.43
C GLN A 197 6.66 7.05 -0.67
N GLY A 198 6.26 6.42 0.44
CA GLY A 198 5.14 6.92 1.23
C GLY A 198 5.11 6.42 2.66
N ILE A 199 4.50 7.21 3.54
CA ILE A 199 4.25 6.91 4.95
C ILE A 199 2.74 6.89 5.21
N GLN A 200 2.29 5.98 6.07
CA GLN A 200 0.91 5.97 6.56
C GLN A 200 0.83 5.62 8.04
N LEU A 201 -0.23 6.11 8.67
CA LEU A 201 -0.70 5.68 9.97
C LEU A 201 -1.83 4.63 9.84
N GLY A 202 -1.90 3.73 10.81
CA GLY A 202 -2.97 2.74 10.93
C GLY A 202 -3.43 2.55 12.37
N SER A 203 -4.70 2.20 12.53
CA SER A 203 -5.27 1.89 13.84
C SER A 203 -4.81 0.52 14.35
N MET A 204 -5.06 0.24 15.63
CA MET A 204 -4.84 -1.08 16.25
C MET A 204 -5.66 -2.22 15.62
N TRP A 205 -6.62 -1.91 14.73
CA TRP A 205 -7.35 -2.90 13.92
C TRP A 205 -6.65 -3.25 12.61
N TYR A 206 -5.44 -2.74 12.40
CA TYR A 206 -4.65 -2.90 11.17
C TYR A 206 -5.35 -2.35 9.92
N VAL A 207 -6.11 -1.28 10.11
CA VAL A 207 -6.77 -0.49 9.04
C VAL A 207 -6.13 0.90 9.02
N SER A 208 -5.94 1.48 7.84
CA SER A 208 -5.50 2.88 7.72
C SER A 208 -6.42 3.81 8.51
N LEU A 209 -5.87 4.87 9.09
CA LEU A 209 -6.69 5.97 9.63
C LEU A 209 -7.44 6.68 8.49
N ASP A 210 -8.33 7.62 8.81
CA ASP A 210 -9.05 8.39 7.79
C ASP A 210 -8.06 9.24 6.98
N TYR A 211 -7.64 8.72 5.83
CA TYR A 211 -6.73 9.40 4.92
C TYR A 211 -7.46 10.31 3.93
N ILE A 212 -8.79 10.28 3.92
CA ILE A 212 -9.62 11.06 3.00
C ILE A 212 -9.78 12.47 3.56
N ASN A 213 -10.16 12.57 4.83
CA ASN A 213 -10.48 13.85 5.48
C ASN A 213 -9.36 14.35 6.40
N HIS A 214 -8.39 13.51 6.73
CA HIS A 214 -7.23 13.89 7.54
C HIS A 214 -5.93 13.56 6.82
N GLN A 215 -4.87 14.31 7.15
CA GLN A 215 -3.52 14.00 6.71
C GLN A 215 -2.93 12.91 7.61
N THR A 216 -3.29 11.66 7.36
CA THR A 216 -2.80 10.47 8.10
C THR A 216 -1.81 9.64 7.27
N SER A 217 -1.52 10.08 6.05
CA SER A 217 -0.54 9.50 5.13
C SER A 217 0.03 10.58 4.21
N LEU A 218 1.25 10.39 3.74
CA LEU A 218 1.86 11.24 2.73
C LEU A 218 2.77 10.42 1.81
N THR A 219 2.72 10.70 0.52
CA THR A 219 3.75 10.25 -0.42
C THR A 219 4.93 11.22 -0.42
N GLY A 220 6.07 10.81 -0.98
CA GLY A 220 7.22 11.69 -1.22
C GLY A 220 6.82 12.91 -2.06
N HIS A 221 5.96 12.72 -3.07
CA HIS A 221 5.44 13.80 -3.90
C HIS A 221 4.57 14.81 -3.14
N GLN A 222 3.76 14.34 -2.18
CA GLN A 222 2.90 15.21 -1.36
C GLN A 222 3.64 15.90 -0.21
N SER A 223 4.85 15.44 0.10
CA SER A 223 5.62 15.89 1.24
C SER A 223 6.44 17.13 0.91
N LYS A 224 6.61 18.00 1.90
CA LYS A 224 7.65 19.03 1.85
C LYS A 224 9.01 18.36 2.07
N VAL A 225 9.93 18.60 1.14
CA VAL A 225 11.32 18.16 1.24
C VAL A 225 12.15 19.34 1.70
N ASP A 226 12.94 19.14 2.74
CA ASP A 226 13.81 20.18 3.29
C ASP A 226 15.04 20.39 2.41
N SER A 227 15.74 21.52 2.57
CA SER A 227 16.90 21.87 1.73
C SER A 227 18.10 20.91 1.89
N ASP A 228 18.09 20.06 2.92
CA ASP A 228 19.08 19.00 3.12
C ASP A 228 18.70 17.67 2.46
N GLY A 229 17.61 17.63 1.69
CA GLY A 229 17.15 16.44 0.97
C GLY A 229 16.37 15.44 1.84
N MET A 230 16.03 15.80 3.08
CA MET A 230 15.26 14.95 3.97
C MET A 230 13.78 15.33 3.96
N ILE A 231 12.94 14.34 4.28
CA ILE A 231 11.54 14.53 4.61
C ILE A 231 11.39 14.29 6.11
N ARG A 232 10.80 15.26 6.81
CA ARG A 232 10.54 15.20 8.26
C ARG A 232 9.05 15.16 8.51
N PHE A 233 8.53 14.01 8.92
CA PHE A 233 7.14 13.85 9.32
C PHE A 233 7.00 14.08 10.82
N VAL A 234 5.98 14.82 11.24
CA VAL A 234 5.65 14.99 12.67
C VAL A 234 4.37 14.23 12.93
N ILE A 235 4.41 13.15 13.69
CA ILE A 235 3.24 12.37 14.09
C ILE A 235 2.79 12.84 15.47
N SER A 236 1.58 13.38 15.57
CA SER A 236 1.04 13.91 16.82
C SER A 236 -0.48 14.08 16.75
N GLU A 237 -1.13 14.10 17.92
CA GLU A 237 -2.56 14.40 18.01
C GLU A 237 -2.84 15.88 17.73
N ARG A 238 -2.08 16.78 18.37
CA ARG A 238 -2.23 18.22 18.17
C ARG A 238 -1.46 18.68 16.93
N ASP A 239 -1.94 19.76 16.31
CA ASP A 239 -1.30 20.41 15.16
C ASP A 239 0.01 21.09 15.58
N PRO A 240 1.19 20.64 15.07
CA PRO A 240 2.49 21.28 15.31
C PRO A 240 2.75 22.50 14.39
N GLY A 241 1.86 22.76 13.43
CA GLY A 241 1.93 23.86 12.48
C GLY A 241 2.85 23.61 11.29
N VAL A 242 3.16 22.35 10.93
CA VAL A 242 4.06 22.02 9.80
C VAL A 242 3.34 21.27 8.67
N ALA A 243 3.83 21.43 7.45
CA ALA A 243 3.22 20.83 6.25
C ALA A 243 3.18 19.28 6.29
N ASN A 244 4.19 18.63 6.88
CA ASN A 244 4.32 17.18 6.97
C ASN A 244 3.76 16.60 8.30
N TRP A 245 2.73 17.24 8.87
CA TRP A 245 2.05 16.73 10.06
C TRP A 245 1.19 15.51 9.72
N LEU A 246 1.34 14.42 10.47
CA LEU A 246 0.50 13.24 10.39
C LEU A 246 -0.37 13.14 11.65
N GLU A 247 -1.68 13.35 11.48
CA GLU A 247 -2.63 13.42 12.57
C GLU A 247 -2.95 12.03 13.14
N CYS A 248 -2.95 11.88 14.47
CA CYS A 248 -3.31 10.62 15.14
C CYS A 248 -4.83 10.34 15.18
N THR A 249 -5.66 11.36 14.92
CA THR A 249 -7.13 11.30 14.86
C THR A 249 -7.76 10.62 16.08
N GLY A 250 -7.27 10.95 17.29
CA GLY A 250 -7.72 10.37 18.56
C GLY A 250 -7.14 9.00 18.90
N HIS A 251 -6.29 8.42 18.03
CA HIS A 251 -5.62 7.15 18.32
C HIS A 251 -4.30 7.40 19.06
N ARG A 252 -4.32 7.27 20.39
CA ARG A 252 -3.09 7.26 21.22
C ARG A 252 -2.06 6.21 20.77
N ARG A 253 -2.54 5.06 20.30
CA ARG A 253 -1.71 3.96 19.75
C ARG A 253 -2.08 3.65 18.32
N GLY A 254 -1.07 3.41 17.50
CA GLY A 254 -1.26 3.02 16.10
C GLY A 254 0.02 2.49 15.45
N TYR A 255 -0.12 2.03 14.22
CA TYR A 255 0.97 1.54 13.40
C TYR A 255 1.49 2.65 12.48
N VAL A 256 2.79 2.61 12.22
CA VAL A 256 3.47 3.44 11.23
C VAL A 256 4.09 2.52 10.18
N GLN A 257 3.90 2.87 8.92
CA GLN A 257 4.52 2.12 7.83
C GLN A 257 5.03 3.06 6.75
N LEU A 258 6.34 3.00 6.48
CA LEU A 258 6.96 3.55 5.28
C LEU A 258 7.14 2.47 4.22
N ARG A 259 7.04 2.87 2.95
CA ARG A 259 7.20 1.99 1.80
C ARG A 259 7.98 2.65 0.69
N TRP A 260 8.71 1.84 -0.05
CA TRP A 260 9.35 2.18 -1.30
C TRP A 260 9.05 1.10 -2.32
N GLN A 261 8.78 1.51 -3.56
CA GLN A 261 8.50 0.59 -4.68
C GLN A 261 9.25 1.03 -5.92
N ARG A 262 9.46 0.08 -6.84
CA ARG A 262 10.21 0.29 -8.09
C ARG A 262 11.63 0.82 -7.88
N LEU A 263 12.29 0.26 -6.88
CA LEU A 263 13.67 0.60 -6.56
C LEU A 263 14.59 0.32 -7.74
N SER A 264 15.58 1.21 -7.92
CA SER A 264 16.71 1.07 -8.84
C SER A 264 17.86 0.27 -8.22
N ARG A 265 17.89 0.19 -6.89
CA ARG A 265 18.84 -0.57 -6.05
C ARG A 265 18.20 -0.97 -4.73
N ASP A 266 18.76 -1.96 -4.06
CA ASP A 266 18.35 -2.27 -2.68
C ASP A 266 18.62 -1.09 -1.73
N LEU A 267 17.71 -0.92 -0.76
CA LEU A 267 17.87 0.05 0.32
C LEU A 267 18.72 -0.51 1.45
N THR A 268 19.49 0.38 2.06
CA THR A 268 20.35 0.13 3.22
C THR A 268 19.75 0.80 4.46
N PRO A 269 20.27 0.51 5.67
CA PRO A 269 19.83 1.22 6.87
C PRO A 269 19.98 2.75 6.80
N ALA A 270 20.92 3.27 6.01
CA ALA A 270 21.11 4.71 5.83
C ALA A 270 19.99 5.38 5.00
N ASP A 271 19.26 4.60 4.20
CA ASP A 271 18.07 5.04 3.47
C ASP A 271 16.80 5.00 4.35
N GLY A 272 16.93 4.50 5.58
CA GLY A 272 15.85 4.30 6.52
C GLY A 272 15.48 5.53 7.35
N PRO A 273 14.40 5.44 8.12
CA PRO A 273 14.00 6.52 9.01
C PRO A 273 14.86 6.57 10.28
N ALA A 274 15.14 7.79 10.74
CA ALA A 274 15.51 8.10 12.12
C ALA A 274 14.26 8.62 12.87
N VAL A 275 14.16 8.30 14.17
CA VAL A 275 13.00 8.66 14.99
C VAL A 275 13.44 9.43 16.23
N GLU A 276 12.77 10.54 16.50
CA GLU A 276 12.96 11.35 17.71
C GLU A 276 11.62 11.62 18.38
N LEU A 277 11.58 11.45 19.70
CA LEU A 277 10.43 11.82 20.52
C LEU A 277 10.67 13.18 21.17
N MET A 278 9.64 14.02 21.14
CA MET A 278 9.67 15.31 21.82
C MET A 278 8.27 15.72 22.28
N ARG A 279 8.24 16.76 23.09
CA ARG A 279 7.00 17.49 23.39
C ARG A 279 6.56 18.28 22.15
N ILE A 280 5.27 18.36 21.89
CA ILE A 280 4.75 19.10 20.73
C ILE A 280 5.14 20.59 20.76
N ASP A 281 5.18 21.20 21.94
CA ASP A 281 5.60 22.59 22.13
C ASP A 281 7.09 22.85 21.80
N GLN A 282 7.91 21.78 21.72
CA GLN A 282 9.31 21.87 21.32
C GLN A 282 9.48 21.83 19.80
N VAL A 283 8.50 21.34 19.04
CA VAL A 283 8.61 21.19 17.57
C VAL A 283 9.02 22.50 16.87
N PRO A 284 8.43 23.68 17.19
CA PRO A 284 8.83 24.94 16.54
C PRO A 284 10.28 25.36 16.76
N THR A 285 10.95 24.84 17.79
CA THR A 285 12.33 25.23 18.15
C THR A 285 13.35 24.14 17.86
N LYS A 286 12.95 22.87 17.89
CA LYS A 286 13.84 21.72 17.72
C LYS A 286 13.78 21.08 16.35
N LEU A 287 12.66 21.20 15.63
CA LEU A 287 12.55 20.62 14.30
C LEU A 287 13.44 21.41 13.32
N PRO A 288 14.43 20.78 12.67
CA PRO A 288 15.20 21.43 11.62
C PRO A 288 14.28 21.88 10.50
N PHE A 289 14.58 23.05 9.91
CA PHE A 289 13.79 23.62 8.80
C PHE A 289 12.31 23.84 9.14
N TYR A 290 11.98 24.06 10.42
CA TYR A 290 10.63 24.41 10.82
C TYR A 290 10.11 25.61 10.03
N GLU A 291 9.05 25.39 9.28
CA GLU A 291 8.33 26.41 8.55
C GLU A 291 6.84 26.22 8.81
N ARG A 292 6.21 27.30 9.28
CA ARG A 292 4.81 27.25 9.65
C ARG A 292 3.93 27.28 8.42
N ILE A 293 2.98 26.34 8.33
CA ILE A 293 1.89 26.39 7.36
C ILE A 293 0.68 27.13 7.97
N SER A 294 -0.02 27.90 7.16
CA SER A 294 -1.27 28.55 7.57
C SER A 294 -2.44 27.56 7.60
N ALA A 295 -3.49 27.92 8.33
CA ALA A 295 -4.72 27.11 8.38
C ALA A 295 -5.39 26.99 6.99
N SER A 296 -5.27 28.01 6.13
CA SER A 296 -5.80 27.97 4.76
C SER A 296 -5.03 26.98 3.91
N GLU A 297 -3.70 27.03 3.92
CA GLU A 297 -2.86 26.10 3.16
C GLU A 297 -3.08 24.65 3.65
N TYR A 298 -3.25 24.43 4.95
CA TYR A 298 -3.60 23.10 5.47
C TYR A 298 -4.98 22.65 4.97
N ALA A 299 -5.99 23.52 5.01
CA ALA A 299 -7.32 23.22 4.49
C ALA A 299 -7.30 22.88 2.98
N ASP A 300 -6.50 23.60 2.19
CA ASP A 300 -6.33 23.34 0.75
C ASP A 300 -5.69 21.95 0.52
N ARG A 301 -4.74 21.54 1.36
CA ARG A 301 -4.17 20.18 1.31
C ARG A 301 -5.24 19.12 1.59
N ILE A 302 -6.10 19.33 2.58
CA ILE A 302 -7.21 18.40 2.86
C ILE A 302 -8.20 18.35 1.69
N ALA A 303 -8.57 19.50 1.12
CA ALA A 303 -9.45 19.56 -0.06
C ALA A 303 -8.84 18.81 -1.27
N ALA A 304 -7.54 18.98 -1.52
CA ALA A 304 -6.82 18.27 -2.57
C ALA A 304 -6.82 16.74 -2.35
N ARG A 305 -6.69 16.29 -1.09
CA ARG A 305 -6.80 14.86 -0.75
C ARG A 305 -8.20 14.32 -1.02
N GLN A 306 -9.25 15.02 -0.59
CA GLN A 306 -10.64 14.64 -0.84
C GLN A 306 -10.92 14.52 -2.33
N ALA A 307 -10.50 15.52 -3.13
CA ALA A 307 -10.64 15.51 -4.58
C ALA A 307 -9.84 14.36 -5.23
N GLY A 308 -8.60 14.13 -4.78
CA GLY A 308 -7.76 13.04 -5.27
C GLY A 308 -8.35 11.66 -4.97
N VAL A 309 -8.97 11.46 -3.80
CA VAL A 309 -9.68 10.20 -3.49
C VAL A 309 -10.94 10.07 -4.35
N ALA A 310 -11.76 11.12 -4.46
CA ALA A 310 -12.99 11.10 -5.27
C ALA A 310 -12.72 10.80 -6.76
N THR A 311 -11.56 11.22 -7.28
CA THR A 311 -11.16 10.97 -8.66
C THR A 311 -10.64 9.55 -8.89
N ARG A 312 -9.84 9.02 -7.94
CA ARG A 312 -9.15 7.73 -8.11
C ARG A 312 -10.00 6.53 -7.72
N MET A 313 -10.85 6.67 -6.72
CA MET A 313 -11.63 5.56 -6.20
C MET A 313 -12.75 5.16 -7.16
N LEU A 314 -12.94 3.84 -7.27
CA LEU A 314 -14.04 3.26 -8.02
C LEU A 314 -15.32 3.42 -7.19
N GLY A 315 -16.24 4.25 -7.67
CA GLY A 315 -17.60 4.35 -7.13
C GLY A 315 -18.39 3.07 -7.29
#